data_AF-A0A2C6LEL9-F1
#
_entry.id   AF-A0A2C6LEL9-F1
#
_cell.length_a   1.000
_cell.length_b   1.000
_cell.length_c   1.000
_cell.angle_alpha   90.00
_cell.angle_beta   90.00
_cell.angle_gamma   90.00
#
_symmetry.space_group_name_H-M   'P 1'
#
loop_
_entity.id
_entity.type
_entity.pdbx_description
1 polymer ?
#
loop_
_entity_poly.entity_id
_entity_poly.type
_entity_poly.pdbx_seq_one_letter_code
_entity_poly.pdbx_strand_id
1 'polypeptide(L)'
;MLATRKALRGVSSSSSSFAFSLSSSSCLSPQVASFALRLFRALEKWTSHQDACGLAVNSLLNLLIQQQYLQGDYLITLQTWPEARRLTLEGHARRMEKEREKVSEEESSLDQTIQGLEEISKELQAFQAKREGRCEGKECSLAQTSSRSIQSISKASSGVQTPGHSSEDCFVMELANFTERAIEVYRQQLELQRRLNHLIASLSPFDRDEMERILAIYMDRPCELAIANERKGLVGDLKKRLRLSSSLI
;
A
#
# COMPACT_ATOMS: atom_id res chain seq x y z
N MET A 1 -7.06 43.24 50.49
CA MET A 1 -6.15 43.11 51.64
C MET A 1 -4.77 42.71 51.11
N LEU A 2 -3.75 43.51 51.46
CA LEU A 2 -2.30 43.22 51.65
C LEU A 2 -1.66 42.18 50.69
N ALA A 3 -0.86 42.57 49.68
CA ALA A 3 0.49 43.14 49.74
C ALA A 3 1.58 42.25 50.40
N THR A 4 2.36 41.59 49.53
CA THR A 4 3.83 41.52 49.47
C THR A 4 4.67 40.83 50.55
N ARG A 5 5.70 40.10 50.05
CA ARG A 5 7.13 39.95 50.49
C ARG A 5 7.55 38.47 50.61
N LYS A 6 8.73 38.02 50.20
CA LYS A 6 9.92 38.64 49.58
C LYS A 6 10.90 37.52 49.20
N ALA A 7 11.57 37.73 48.07
CA ALA A 7 12.79 37.13 47.53
C ALA A 7 13.83 36.57 48.50
N LEU A 8 14.68 35.65 48.02
CA LEU A 8 16.11 35.90 47.73
C LEU A 8 16.81 34.67 47.08
N ARG A 9 17.53 34.95 45.96
CA ARG A 9 18.88 34.49 45.50
C ARG A 9 19.39 33.10 45.97
N GLY A 10 20.04 32.27 45.16
CA GLY A 10 20.69 32.41 43.85
C GLY A 10 21.90 31.45 43.80
N VAL A 11 22.43 31.20 42.58
CA VAL A 11 23.80 30.69 42.27
C VAL A 11 24.02 29.17 42.58
N SER A 12 24.61 28.29 41.77
CA SER A 12 25.05 28.22 40.37
C SER A 12 25.44 26.76 40.06
N SER A 13 25.51 26.43 38.77
CA SER A 13 26.48 25.51 38.15
C SER A 13 26.61 24.08 38.71
N SER A 14 26.02 23.12 38.00
CA SER A 14 26.63 21.80 37.82
C SER A 14 26.25 21.27 36.45
N SER A 15 27.23 21.36 35.54
CA SER A 15 27.26 20.71 34.25
C SER A 15 26.90 19.23 34.38
N SER A 16 25.75 18.82 33.85
CA SER A 16 25.60 17.46 33.35
C SER A 16 25.47 17.56 31.84
N SER A 17 26.60 17.36 31.18
CA SER A 17 26.67 17.06 29.77
C SER A 17 25.88 15.78 29.52
N PHE A 18 24.59 15.90 29.24
CA PHE A 18 23.90 14.89 28.44
C PHE A 18 24.46 15.01 27.04
N ALA A 19 25.59 14.33 26.83
CA ALA A 19 25.95 13.85 25.51
C ALA A 19 24.82 12.90 25.09
N PHE A 20 23.80 13.47 24.45
CA PHE A 20 22.99 12.72 23.52
C PHE A 20 23.98 12.19 22.49
N SER A 21 24.33 10.92 22.62
CA SER A 21 24.85 10.15 21.52
C SER A 21 23.75 10.20 20.46
N LEU A 22 23.86 11.17 19.55
CA LEU A 22 23.18 11.17 18.27
C LEU A 22 23.75 9.93 17.56
N SER A 23 23.16 8.78 17.87
CA SER A 23 23.30 7.57 17.08
C SER A 23 23.04 7.98 15.64
N SER A 24 24.11 7.90 14.85
CA SER A 24 24.25 8.30 13.46
C SER A 24 23.01 7.92 12.65
N SER A 25 22.03 8.81 12.61
CA SER A 25 20.80 8.63 11.85
C SER A 25 21.12 9.10 10.44
N SER A 26 21.62 8.16 9.64
CA SER A 26 21.96 8.33 8.23
C SER A 26 20.85 9.08 7.49
N CYS A 27 21.11 10.34 7.17
CA CYS A 27 20.30 11.11 6.25
C CYS A 27 20.39 10.43 4.88
N LEU A 28 19.26 9.97 4.34
CA LEU A 28 19.20 9.44 2.98
C LEU A 28 19.69 10.51 2.00
N SER A 29 20.45 10.10 0.98
CA SER A 29 20.75 11.00 -0.14
C SER A 29 19.45 11.55 -0.76
N PRO A 30 19.44 12.79 -1.30
CA PRO A 30 18.22 13.40 -1.85
C PRO A 30 17.52 12.55 -2.91
N GLN A 31 18.29 11.81 -3.71
CA GLN A 31 17.75 10.88 -4.71
C GLN A 31 17.04 9.68 -4.06
N VAL A 32 17.66 9.05 -3.05
CA VAL A 32 17.05 7.91 -2.34
C VAL A 32 15.82 8.34 -1.53
N ALA A 33 15.86 9.53 -0.93
CA ALA A 33 14.70 10.12 -0.26
C ALA A 33 13.53 10.35 -1.23
N SER A 34 13.82 10.79 -2.46
CA SER A 34 12.80 10.98 -3.51
C SER A 34 12.13 9.66 -3.91
N PHE A 35 12.92 8.60 -4.14
CA PHE A 35 12.38 7.26 -4.43
C PHE A 35 11.51 6.75 -3.29
N ALA A 36 12.03 6.83 -2.06
CA ALA A 36 11.33 6.42 -0.85
C ALA A 36 9.98 7.15 -0.69
N LEU A 37 9.93 8.46 -0.94
CA LEU A 37 8.70 9.25 -0.87
C LEU A 37 7.71 8.90 -1.97
N ARG A 38 8.17 8.71 -3.21
CA ARG A 38 7.31 8.30 -4.33
C ARG A 38 6.70 6.92 -4.09
N LEU A 39 7.52 5.96 -3.66
CA LEU A 39 7.07 4.62 -3.31
C LEU A 39 6.05 4.68 -2.17
N PHE A 40 6.37 5.37 -1.08
CA PHE A 40 5.46 5.55 0.06
C PHE A 40 4.08 6.06 -0.38
N ARG A 41 4.04 7.14 -1.18
CA ARG A 41 2.79 7.70 -1.70
C ARG A 41 2.04 6.73 -2.62
N ALA A 42 2.75 5.97 -3.45
CA ALA A 42 2.12 4.98 -4.32
C ALA A 42 1.47 3.85 -3.52
N LEU A 43 2.12 3.39 -2.43
CA LEU A 43 1.55 2.37 -1.54
C LEU A 43 0.31 2.87 -0.78
N GLU A 44 0.32 4.12 -0.35
CA GLU A 44 -0.85 4.75 0.28
C GLU A 44 -2.00 4.93 -0.72
N LYS A 45 -1.71 5.42 -1.93
CA LYS A 45 -2.69 5.53 -3.01
C LYS A 45 -3.31 4.18 -3.36
N TRP A 46 -2.50 3.14 -3.51
CA TRP A 46 -3.00 1.79 -3.75
C TRP A 46 -4.02 1.37 -2.69
N THR A 47 -3.68 1.54 -1.42
CA THR A 47 -4.57 1.19 -0.31
C THR A 47 -5.88 1.98 -0.36
N SER A 48 -5.79 3.29 -0.60
CA SER A 48 -6.96 4.16 -0.70
C SER A 48 -7.89 3.76 -1.87
N HIS A 49 -7.33 3.47 -3.05
CA HIS A 49 -8.11 3.04 -4.21
C HIS A 49 -8.71 1.65 -4.01
N GLN A 50 -7.98 0.73 -3.35
CA GLN A 50 -8.53 -0.58 -2.97
C GLN A 50 -9.71 -0.45 -2.01
N ASP A 51 -9.63 0.44 -1.01
CA ASP A 51 -10.73 0.71 -0.08
C ASP A 51 -11.93 1.31 -0.82
N ALA A 52 -11.70 2.31 -1.70
CA ALA A 52 -12.74 2.94 -2.49
C ALA A 52 -13.44 1.96 -3.45
N CYS A 53 -12.66 1.12 -4.14
CA CYS A 53 -13.18 0.08 -5.02
C CYS A 53 -14.07 -0.92 -4.24
N GLY A 54 -13.61 -1.37 -3.06
CA GLY A 54 -14.41 -2.25 -2.19
C GLY A 54 -15.73 -1.63 -1.75
N LEU A 55 -15.74 -0.33 -1.42
CA LEU A 55 -16.98 0.40 -1.08
C LEU A 55 -17.93 0.55 -2.28
N ALA A 56 -17.39 0.80 -3.48
CA ALA A 56 -18.19 0.88 -4.70
C ALA A 56 -18.80 -0.48 -5.06
N VAL A 57 -18.03 -1.57 -4.97
CA VAL A 57 -18.53 -2.94 -5.16
C VAL A 57 -19.60 -3.30 -4.14
N ASN A 58 -19.38 -3.00 -2.85
CA ASN A 58 -20.40 -3.22 -1.82
C ASN A 58 -21.70 -2.45 -2.14
N SER A 59 -21.58 -1.20 -2.60
CA SER A 59 -22.74 -0.39 -3.01
C SER A 59 -23.48 -1.01 -4.19
N LEU A 60 -22.73 -1.50 -5.20
CA LEU A 60 -23.27 -2.19 -6.36
C LEU A 60 -24.01 -3.48 -5.99
N LEU A 61 -23.43 -4.31 -5.12
CA LEU A 61 -24.06 -5.55 -4.65
C LEU A 61 -25.32 -5.27 -3.83
N ASN A 62 -25.32 -4.24 -2.99
CA ASN A 62 -26.51 -3.80 -2.26
C ASN A 62 -27.63 -3.32 -3.21
N LEU A 63 -27.28 -2.66 -4.31
CA LEU A 63 -28.25 -2.30 -5.34
C LEU A 63 -28.80 -3.54 -6.06
N LEU A 64 -27.99 -4.55 -6.37
CA LEU A 64 -28.49 -5.83 -6.89
C LEU A 64 -29.51 -6.49 -5.94
N ILE A 65 -29.25 -6.47 -4.63
CA ILE A 65 -30.19 -6.96 -3.63
C ILE A 65 -31.48 -6.11 -3.63
N GLN A 66 -31.37 -4.78 -3.76
CA GLN A 66 -32.55 -3.90 -3.88
C GLN A 66 -33.39 -4.22 -5.11
N GLN A 67 -32.76 -4.63 -6.22
CA GLN A 67 -33.44 -5.01 -7.45
C GLN A 67 -34.45 -6.15 -7.21
N GLN A 68 -34.12 -7.11 -6.33
CA GLN A 68 -35.02 -8.19 -5.92
C GLN A 68 -36.35 -7.66 -5.38
N TYR A 69 -36.31 -6.65 -4.51
CA TYR A 69 -37.50 -6.06 -3.90
C TYR A 69 -38.31 -5.22 -4.88
N LEU A 70 -37.64 -4.54 -5.81
CA LEU A 70 -38.28 -3.70 -6.83
C LEU A 70 -38.93 -4.52 -7.96
N GLN A 71 -38.36 -5.70 -8.26
CA GLN A 71 -38.89 -6.60 -9.28
C GLN A 71 -39.95 -7.55 -8.73
N GLY A 72 -39.88 -7.90 -7.45
CA GLY A 72 -40.86 -8.76 -6.79
C GLY A 72 -42.19 -8.09 -6.47
N ASP A 73 -43.15 -8.90 -6.03
CA ASP A 73 -44.54 -8.48 -5.71
C ASP A 73 -44.69 -7.77 -4.36
N TYR A 74 -43.59 -7.34 -3.75
CA TYR A 74 -43.54 -6.85 -2.37
C TYR A 74 -44.00 -5.40 -2.21
N LEU A 75 -44.17 -4.66 -3.31
CA LEU A 75 -44.56 -3.25 -3.30
C LEU A 75 -45.90 -3.06 -4.03
N ILE A 76 -46.99 -3.24 -3.29
CA ILE A 76 -48.39 -3.08 -3.76
C ILE A 76 -48.61 -1.74 -4.49
N THR A 77 -47.95 -0.68 -4.03
CA THR A 77 -48.01 0.66 -4.65
C THR A 77 -47.40 0.67 -6.06
N LEU A 78 -46.33 -0.10 -6.31
CA LEU A 78 -45.71 -0.20 -7.64
C LEU A 78 -46.49 -1.16 -8.56
N GLN A 79 -47.24 -2.11 -8.01
CA GLN A 79 -48.13 -2.98 -8.79
C GLN A 79 -49.35 -2.22 -9.29
N THR A 80 -49.88 -1.31 -8.49
CA THR A 80 -51.10 -0.57 -8.81
C THR A 80 -50.83 0.62 -9.74
N TRP A 81 -49.62 1.19 -9.74
CA TRP A 81 -49.25 2.39 -10.52
C TRP A 81 -48.08 2.10 -11.49
N PRO A 82 -48.36 1.70 -12.75
CA PRO A 82 -47.32 1.30 -13.72
C PRO A 82 -46.27 2.38 -14.01
N GLU A 83 -46.68 3.65 -14.06
CA GLU A 83 -45.76 4.76 -14.35
C GLU A 83 -44.78 5.00 -13.20
N ALA A 84 -45.24 4.89 -11.95
CA ALA A 84 -44.36 4.97 -10.78
C ALA A 84 -43.36 3.80 -10.76
N ARG A 85 -43.79 2.60 -11.17
CA ARG A 85 -42.90 1.43 -11.32
C ARG A 85 -41.83 1.67 -12.38
N ARG A 86 -42.21 2.17 -13.56
CA ARG A 86 -41.26 2.51 -14.63
C ARG A 86 -40.20 3.49 -14.16
N LEU A 87 -40.60 4.62 -13.58
CA LEU A 87 -39.68 5.65 -13.08
C LEU A 87 -38.76 5.11 -11.97
N THR A 88 -39.27 4.26 -11.09
CA THR A 88 -38.48 3.65 -10.02
C THR A 88 -37.41 2.70 -10.56
N LEU A 89 -37.77 1.84 -11.52
CA LEU A 89 -36.84 0.90 -12.15
C LEU A 89 -35.78 1.65 -12.97
N GLU A 90 -36.16 2.70 -13.70
CA GLU A 90 -35.21 3.55 -14.42
C GLU A 90 -34.24 4.27 -13.48
N GLY A 91 -34.74 4.85 -12.39
CA GLY A 91 -33.91 5.47 -11.37
C GLY A 91 -32.96 4.48 -10.70
N HIS A 92 -33.41 3.24 -10.49
CA HIS A 92 -32.57 2.16 -9.98
C HIS A 92 -31.47 1.76 -10.97
N ALA A 93 -31.80 1.58 -12.25
CA ALA A 93 -30.84 1.27 -13.30
C ALA A 93 -29.76 2.35 -13.43
N ARG A 94 -30.12 3.64 -13.33
CA ARG A 94 -29.14 4.74 -13.32
C ARG A 94 -28.20 4.69 -12.12
N ARG A 95 -28.70 4.33 -10.93
CA ARG A 95 -27.85 4.15 -9.74
C ARG A 95 -26.88 2.99 -9.91
N MET A 96 -27.36 1.87 -10.45
CA MET A 96 -26.53 0.70 -10.78
C MET A 96 -25.39 1.09 -11.73
N GLU A 97 -25.72 1.78 -12.83
CA GLU A 97 -24.72 2.20 -13.82
C GLU A 97 -23.66 3.12 -13.20
N LYS A 98 -24.09 4.10 -12.40
CA LYS A 98 -23.18 5.01 -11.70
C LYS A 98 -22.19 4.27 -10.78
N GLU A 99 -22.63 3.23 -10.08
CA GLU A 99 -21.71 2.43 -9.26
C GLU A 99 -20.77 1.58 -10.12
N ARG A 100 -21.21 1.08 -11.28
CA ARG A 100 -20.33 0.38 -12.24
C ARG A 100 -19.25 1.30 -12.81
N GLU A 101 -19.63 2.53 -13.17
CA GLU A 101 -18.69 3.56 -13.62
C GLU A 101 -17.62 3.84 -12.56
N LYS A 102 -18.01 4.05 -11.29
CA LYS A 102 -17.05 4.23 -10.19
C LYS A 102 -16.11 3.05 -10.02
N VAL A 103 -16.62 1.81 -10.09
CA VAL A 103 -15.77 0.61 -10.03
C VAL A 103 -14.73 0.64 -11.16
N SER A 104 -15.15 0.97 -12.39
CA SER A 104 -14.24 1.09 -13.53
C SER A 104 -13.21 2.22 -13.38
N GLU A 105 -13.61 3.35 -12.78
CA GLU A 105 -12.71 4.49 -12.50
C GLU A 105 -11.64 4.11 -11.46
N GLU A 106 -12.03 3.40 -10.40
CA GLU A 106 -11.10 2.93 -9.38
C GLU A 106 -10.17 1.82 -9.92
N GLU A 107 -10.66 0.91 -10.77
CA GLU A 107 -9.80 -0.06 -11.46
C GLU A 107 -8.73 0.63 -12.33
N SER A 108 -9.11 1.68 -13.06
CA SER A 108 -8.17 2.48 -13.85
C SER A 108 -7.14 3.19 -12.96
N SER A 109 -7.58 3.71 -11.81
CA SER A 109 -6.69 4.36 -10.83
C SER A 109 -5.70 3.39 -10.18
N LEU A 110 -6.13 2.15 -9.92
CA LEU A 110 -5.28 1.06 -9.46
C LEU A 110 -4.23 0.69 -10.51
N ASP A 111 -4.64 0.57 -11.78
CA ASP A 111 -3.73 0.29 -12.89
C ASP A 111 -2.65 1.39 -13.05
N GLN A 112 -3.06 2.67 -13.00
CA GLN A 112 -2.14 3.81 -13.01
C GLN A 112 -1.17 3.79 -11.82
N THR A 113 -1.62 3.32 -10.65
CA THR A 113 -0.74 3.17 -9.49
C THR A 113 0.32 2.09 -9.72
N ILE A 114 -0.05 0.97 -10.34
CA ILE A 114 0.90 -0.08 -10.75
C ILE A 114 1.91 0.46 -11.76
N GLN A 115 1.46 1.18 -12.78
CA GLN A 115 2.34 1.82 -13.77
C GLN A 115 3.35 2.77 -13.10
N GLY A 116 2.89 3.59 -12.15
CA GLY A 116 3.76 4.47 -11.37
C GLY A 116 4.79 3.71 -10.51
N LEU A 117 4.43 2.54 -9.97
CA LEU A 117 5.37 1.66 -9.27
C LEU A 117 6.40 1.06 -10.23
N GLU A 118 6.01 0.66 -11.44
CA GLU A 118 6.92 0.17 -12.46
C GLU A 118 7.96 1.21 -12.87
N GLU A 119 7.56 2.47 -13.02
CA GLU A 119 8.48 3.59 -13.27
C GLU A 119 9.50 3.73 -12.14
N ILE A 120 9.04 3.73 -10.88
CA ILE A 120 9.90 3.78 -9.70
C ILE A 120 10.88 2.60 -9.69
N SER A 121 10.41 1.39 -10.01
CA SER A 121 11.24 0.19 -10.09
C SER A 121 12.32 0.30 -11.14
N LYS A 122 11.98 0.77 -12.35
CA LYS A 122 12.94 0.99 -13.45
C LYS A 122 13.98 2.04 -13.08
N GLU A 123 13.56 3.14 -12.45
CA GLU A 123 14.47 4.19 -12.00
C GLU A 123 15.41 3.69 -10.88
N LEU A 124 14.92 2.87 -9.95
CA LEU A 124 15.72 2.24 -8.89
C LEU A 124 16.75 1.26 -9.46
N GLN A 125 16.36 0.41 -10.42
CA GLN A 125 17.27 -0.50 -11.12
C GLN A 125 18.37 0.27 -11.89
N ALA A 126 17.99 1.32 -12.60
CA ALA A 126 18.96 2.18 -13.31
C ALA A 126 19.91 2.90 -12.34
N PHE A 127 19.42 3.28 -11.16
CA PHE A 127 20.23 3.89 -10.10
C PHE A 127 21.24 2.89 -9.52
N GLN A 128 20.83 1.63 -9.30
CA GLN A 128 21.72 0.55 -8.84
C GLN A 128 22.81 0.24 -9.88
N ALA A 129 22.42 0.05 -11.15
CA ALA A 129 23.37 -0.25 -12.23
C ALA A 129 24.44 0.85 -12.40
N LYS A 130 24.08 2.13 -12.22
CA LYS A 130 25.05 3.25 -12.24
C LYS A 130 26.01 3.24 -11.05
N ARG A 131 25.61 2.71 -9.90
CA ARG A 131 26.48 2.55 -8.72
C ARG A 131 27.42 1.37 -8.91
N GLU A 132 26.94 0.26 -9.46
CA GLU A 132 27.77 -0.91 -9.77
C GLU A 132 28.80 -0.62 -10.88
N GLY A 133 28.41 0.08 -11.95
CA GLY A 133 29.33 0.53 -13.01
C GLY A 133 30.38 1.57 -12.56
N ARG A 134 30.22 2.20 -11.39
CA ARG A 134 31.27 3.03 -10.77
C ARG A 134 32.28 2.22 -9.95
N CYS A 135 31.94 0.98 -9.61
CA CYS A 135 32.85 0.05 -8.93
C CYS A 135 33.76 -0.70 -9.92
N GLU A 136 33.50 -0.67 -11.23
CA GLU A 136 34.36 -1.28 -12.25
C GLU A 136 35.74 -0.59 -12.43
N GLY A 137 35.97 0.55 -11.76
CA GLY A 137 37.30 1.18 -11.63
C GLY A 137 38.13 0.68 -10.44
N LYS A 138 37.60 -0.25 -9.63
CA LYS A 138 38.32 -0.94 -8.56
C LYS A 138 37.93 -2.41 -8.59
N GLU A 139 38.81 -3.24 -9.13
CA GLU A 139 38.68 -4.69 -9.20
C GLU A 139 37.98 -5.27 -7.95
N CYS A 140 36.70 -5.62 -8.09
CA CYS A 140 35.99 -6.48 -7.17
C CYS A 140 35.46 -7.64 -7.99
N SER A 141 36.31 -8.66 -8.08
CA SER A 141 35.94 -9.96 -8.61
C SER A 141 34.85 -10.56 -7.71
N LEU A 142 33.61 -10.62 -8.20
CA LEU A 142 32.51 -11.33 -7.55
C LEU A 142 32.24 -12.61 -8.32
N ALA A 143 32.75 -13.71 -7.76
CA ALA A 143 32.46 -15.05 -8.19
C ALA A 143 30.96 -15.33 -7.99
N GLN A 144 30.24 -15.55 -9.10
CA GLN A 144 28.96 -16.22 -9.10
C GLN A 144 29.16 -17.64 -8.56
N THR A 145 28.57 -17.96 -7.41
CA THR A 145 28.33 -19.36 -7.04
C THR A 145 26.87 -19.55 -6.72
N SER A 146 26.21 -20.17 -7.69
CA SER A 146 24.91 -20.80 -7.57
C SER A 146 25.05 -22.12 -6.81
N SER A 147 23.95 -22.55 -6.18
CA SER A 147 23.60 -23.90 -5.69
C SER A 147 23.90 -24.29 -4.22
N ARG A 148 22.82 -24.28 -3.42
CA ARG A 148 22.17 -25.44 -2.76
C ARG A 148 23.06 -26.41 -1.95
N SER A 149 23.01 -26.33 -0.61
CA SER A 149 22.72 -27.48 0.28
C SER A 149 22.64 -27.08 1.77
N ILE A 150 21.94 -27.93 2.54
CA ILE A 150 21.57 -27.86 3.96
C ILE A 150 22.73 -28.39 4.84
N GLN A 151 23.09 -27.71 5.95
CA GLN A 151 23.25 -28.21 7.34
C GLN A 151 24.21 -27.38 8.24
N SER A 152 23.79 -27.26 9.51
CA SER A 152 24.55 -27.14 10.77
C SER A 152 25.50 -25.97 11.07
N ILE A 153 25.04 -25.11 11.99
CA ILE A 153 25.69 -24.55 13.20
C ILE A 153 27.23 -24.67 13.30
N SER A 154 27.92 -23.52 13.39
CA SER A 154 28.82 -23.18 14.52
C SER A 154 29.40 -21.76 14.40
N LYS A 155 29.44 -21.08 15.56
CA LYS A 155 30.11 -19.81 15.80
C LYS A 155 31.63 -19.95 15.57
N ALA A 156 32.21 -19.07 14.77
CA ALA A 156 33.56 -18.56 14.99
C ALA A 156 33.73 -17.24 14.22
N SER A 157 34.14 -16.22 14.96
CA SER A 157 34.54 -14.91 14.46
C SER A 157 35.77 -15.04 13.55
N SER A 158 35.63 -14.69 12.28
CA SER A 158 36.74 -14.27 11.44
C SER A 158 36.29 -13.04 10.67
N GLY A 159 36.90 -11.91 11.00
CA GLY A 159 36.73 -10.66 10.27
C GLY A 159 37.16 -10.82 8.83
N VAL A 160 36.19 -11.07 7.96
CA VAL A 160 36.28 -10.81 6.53
C VAL A 160 35.47 -9.55 6.33
N GLN A 161 36.16 -8.43 6.14
CA GLN A 161 35.53 -7.21 5.63
C GLN A 161 35.09 -7.52 4.19
N THR A 162 33.86 -7.99 4.04
CA THR A 162 33.11 -7.88 2.78
C THR A 162 33.08 -6.40 2.38
N PRO A 163 33.10 -6.07 1.07
CA PRO A 163 33.09 -4.69 0.61
C PRO A 163 31.92 -3.97 1.28
N GLY A 164 32.21 -2.89 2.01
CA GLY A 164 31.23 -2.21 2.84
C GLY A 164 30.09 -1.65 2.00
N HIS A 165 28.98 -2.38 1.91
CA HIS A 165 27.71 -1.83 1.47
C HIS A 165 27.32 -0.75 2.48
N SER A 166 27.16 0.49 2.02
CA SER A 166 26.66 1.54 2.89
C SER A 166 25.26 1.15 3.36
N SER A 167 24.86 1.54 4.58
CA SER A 167 23.48 1.35 5.09
C SER A 167 22.40 1.87 4.11
N GLU A 168 22.76 2.82 3.24
CA GLU A 168 21.91 3.32 2.17
C GLU A 168 21.80 2.34 0.98
N ASP A 169 22.89 1.67 0.58
CA ASP A 169 22.86 0.69 -0.52
C ASP A 169 22.00 -0.53 -0.16
N CYS A 170 22.12 -1.02 1.07
CA CYS A 170 21.26 -2.09 1.58
C CYS A 170 19.77 -1.67 1.54
N PHE A 171 19.48 -0.44 1.96
CA PHE A 171 18.12 0.09 1.94
C PHE A 171 17.57 0.27 0.52
N VAL A 172 18.37 0.73 -0.44
CA VAL A 172 17.96 0.85 -1.85
C VAL A 172 17.69 -0.53 -2.46
N MET A 173 18.49 -1.53 -2.12
CA MET A 173 18.26 -2.92 -2.55
C MET A 173 16.95 -3.49 -1.97
N GLU A 174 16.71 -3.28 -0.67
CA GLU A 174 15.44 -3.65 -0.03
C GLU A 174 14.24 -2.97 -0.69
N LEU A 175 14.33 -1.67 -1.00
CA LEU A 175 13.28 -0.92 -1.69
C LEU A 175 13.00 -1.49 -3.08
N ALA A 176 14.04 -1.79 -3.87
CA ALA A 176 13.89 -2.35 -5.21
C ALA A 176 13.21 -3.74 -5.15
N ASN A 177 13.72 -4.63 -4.30
CA ASN A 177 13.20 -5.99 -4.13
C ASN A 177 11.75 -6.00 -3.63
N PHE A 178 11.39 -5.07 -2.76
CA PHE A 178 10.01 -4.91 -2.33
C PHE A 178 9.13 -4.36 -3.45
N THR A 179 9.57 -3.31 -4.16
CA THR A 179 8.79 -2.66 -5.21
C THR A 179 8.44 -3.64 -6.32
N GLU A 180 9.38 -4.46 -6.76
CA GLU A 180 9.15 -5.49 -7.78
C GLU A 180 8.10 -6.52 -7.35
N ARG A 181 8.20 -7.02 -6.11
CA ARG A 181 7.20 -7.95 -5.57
C ARG A 181 5.84 -7.30 -5.35
N ALA A 182 5.81 -6.03 -4.92
CA ALA A 182 4.57 -5.29 -4.75
C ALA A 182 3.83 -5.12 -6.08
N ILE A 183 4.55 -4.78 -7.17
CA ILE A 183 3.99 -4.69 -8.52
C ILE A 183 3.32 -6.01 -8.91
N GLU A 184 4.03 -7.13 -8.75
CA GLU A 184 3.49 -8.44 -9.13
C GLU A 184 2.22 -8.79 -8.34
N VAL A 185 2.26 -8.61 -7.02
CA VAL A 185 1.11 -8.87 -6.15
C VAL A 185 -0.08 -7.97 -6.47
N TYR A 186 0.17 -6.68 -6.73
CA TYR A 186 -0.88 -5.74 -7.08
C TYR A 186 -1.50 -6.02 -8.45
N ARG A 187 -0.71 -6.47 -9.44
CA ARG A 187 -1.26 -6.96 -10.72
C ARG A 187 -2.15 -8.19 -10.53
N GLN A 188 -1.71 -9.15 -9.71
CA GLN A 188 -2.51 -10.33 -9.41
C GLN A 188 -3.83 -9.95 -8.70
N GLN A 189 -3.77 -9.03 -7.74
CA GLN A 189 -4.96 -8.53 -7.06
C GLN A 189 -5.91 -7.81 -8.02
N LEU A 190 -5.40 -6.95 -8.91
CA LEU A 190 -6.22 -6.23 -9.89
C LEU A 190 -6.84 -7.17 -10.92
N GLU A 191 -6.09 -8.17 -11.39
CA GLU A 191 -6.60 -9.20 -12.29
C GLU A 191 -7.71 -10.04 -11.63
N LEU A 192 -7.54 -10.40 -10.35
CA LEU A 192 -8.59 -11.05 -9.58
C LEU A 192 -9.84 -10.17 -9.50
N GLN A 193 -9.69 -8.87 -9.24
CA GLN A 193 -10.80 -7.91 -9.19
C GLN A 193 -11.54 -7.82 -10.52
N ARG A 194 -10.82 -7.72 -11.64
CA ARG A 194 -11.44 -7.71 -12.98
C ARG A 194 -12.28 -8.96 -13.24
N ARG A 195 -11.80 -10.13 -12.82
CA ARG A 195 -12.55 -11.40 -12.92
C ARG A 195 -13.80 -11.38 -12.05
N LEU A 196 -13.70 -10.90 -10.82
CA LEU A 196 -14.86 -10.77 -9.93
C LEU A 196 -15.89 -9.77 -10.47
N ASN A 197 -15.45 -8.63 -11.01
CA ASN A 197 -16.33 -7.65 -11.65
C ASN A 197 -17.06 -8.22 -12.86
N HIS A 198 -16.39 -9.09 -13.63
CA HIS A 198 -17.06 -9.84 -14.70
C HIS A 198 -18.15 -10.76 -14.16
N LEU A 199 -17.91 -11.47 -13.05
CA LEU A 199 -18.92 -12.30 -12.40
C LEU A 199 -20.10 -11.46 -11.86
N ILE A 200 -19.83 -10.30 -11.25
CA ILE A 200 -20.87 -9.38 -10.76
C ILE A 200 -21.81 -8.95 -11.90
N ALA A 201 -21.29 -8.79 -13.11
CA ALA A 201 -22.13 -8.44 -14.27
C ALA A 201 -23.14 -9.53 -14.65
N SER A 202 -22.87 -10.80 -14.31
CA SER A 202 -23.78 -11.92 -14.59
C SER A 202 -24.57 -12.41 -13.36
N LEU A 203 -24.40 -11.79 -12.19
CA LEU A 203 -25.12 -12.20 -10.99
C LEU A 203 -26.62 -11.94 -11.09
N SER A 204 -27.39 -12.89 -10.58
CA SER A 204 -28.82 -12.73 -10.31
C SER A 204 -29.04 -12.02 -8.97
N PRO A 205 -30.09 -11.19 -8.82
CA PRO A 205 -30.49 -10.62 -7.53
C PRO A 205 -30.72 -11.63 -6.39
N PHE A 206 -30.87 -12.92 -6.73
CA PHE A 206 -31.09 -14.02 -5.79
C PHE A 206 -29.81 -14.70 -5.31
N ASP A 207 -28.66 -14.43 -5.93
CA ASP A 207 -27.38 -15.11 -5.65
C ASP A 207 -26.65 -14.51 -4.43
N ARG A 208 -27.36 -14.36 -3.30
CA ARG A 208 -26.83 -13.66 -2.11
C ARG A 208 -25.53 -14.28 -1.58
N ASP A 209 -25.47 -15.60 -1.50
CA ASP A 209 -24.27 -16.31 -1.03
C ASP A 209 -23.06 -16.09 -1.95
N GLU A 210 -23.29 -15.89 -3.24
CA GLU A 210 -22.22 -15.56 -4.19
C GLU A 210 -21.81 -14.09 -4.05
N MET A 211 -22.76 -13.17 -3.87
CA MET A 211 -22.47 -11.75 -3.61
C MET A 211 -21.63 -11.57 -2.35
N GLU A 212 -21.99 -12.25 -1.25
CA GLU A 212 -21.24 -12.21 0.01
C GLU A 212 -19.83 -12.78 -0.15
N ARG A 213 -19.68 -13.89 -0.89
CA ARG A 213 -18.36 -14.47 -1.20
C ARG A 213 -17.50 -13.53 -2.03
N ILE A 214 -18.05 -12.91 -3.07
CA ILE A 214 -17.33 -11.93 -3.89
C ILE A 214 -16.90 -10.73 -3.03
N LEU A 215 -17.81 -10.20 -2.21
CA LEU A 215 -17.48 -9.07 -1.33
C LEU A 215 -16.38 -9.42 -0.33
N ALA A 216 -16.42 -10.61 0.27
CA ALA A 216 -15.38 -11.08 1.17
C ALA A 216 -14.01 -11.10 0.47
N ILE A 217 -13.93 -11.61 -0.77
CA ILE A 217 -12.67 -11.64 -1.53
C ILE A 217 -12.15 -10.21 -1.81
N TYR A 218 -13.04 -9.25 -2.11
CA TYR A 218 -12.66 -7.84 -2.27
C TYR A 218 -12.07 -7.23 -1.00
N MET A 219 -12.65 -7.56 0.16
CA MET A 219 -12.23 -7.00 1.45
C MET A 219 -10.97 -7.68 1.99
N ASP A 220 -10.83 -8.99 1.81
CA ASP A 220 -9.72 -9.78 2.35
C ASP A 220 -8.41 -9.60 1.58
N ARG A 221 -8.49 -9.19 0.30
CA ARG A 221 -7.32 -8.92 -0.59
C ARG A 221 -6.30 -10.06 -0.54
N PRO A 222 -6.69 -11.29 -0.92
CA PRO A 222 -5.90 -12.48 -0.66
C PRO A 222 -4.51 -12.44 -1.31
N CYS A 223 -4.36 -11.77 -2.46
CA CYS A 223 -3.06 -11.62 -3.12
C CYS A 223 -2.11 -10.74 -2.29
N GLU A 224 -2.62 -9.71 -1.61
CA GLU A 224 -1.82 -8.76 -0.82
C GLU A 224 -1.26 -9.38 0.48
N LEU A 225 -1.84 -10.49 0.96
CA LEU A 225 -1.40 -11.15 2.19
C LEU A 225 0.08 -11.54 2.14
N ALA A 226 0.59 -11.89 0.96
CA ALA A 226 1.99 -12.28 0.76
C ALA A 226 2.99 -11.16 1.13
N ILE A 227 2.58 -9.90 0.99
CA ILE A 227 3.44 -8.73 1.24
C ILE A 227 2.95 -7.86 2.40
N ALA A 228 1.82 -8.16 3.03
CA ALA A 228 1.19 -7.29 4.03
C ALA A 228 2.11 -6.97 5.23
N ASN A 229 2.76 -7.99 5.78
CA ASN A 229 3.68 -7.82 6.91
C ASN A 229 4.93 -7.05 6.51
N GLU A 230 5.47 -7.34 5.34
CA GLU A 230 6.64 -6.66 4.80
C GLU A 230 6.33 -5.19 4.49
N ARG A 231 5.19 -4.90 3.86
CA ARG A 231 4.70 -3.55 3.60
C ARG A 231 4.59 -2.76 4.90
N LYS A 232 4.03 -3.36 5.96
CA LYS A 232 3.90 -2.71 7.27
C LYS A 232 5.27 -2.35 7.85
N GLY A 233 6.23 -3.27 7.79
CA GLY A 233 7.61 -3.03 8.20
C GLY A 233 8.27 -1.90 7.39
N LEU A 234 8.23 -2.01 6.07
CA LEU A 234 8.83 -1.05 5.15
C LEU A 234 8.21 0.35 5.30
N VAL A 235 6.88 0.46 5.38
CA VAL A 235 6.19 1.73 5.62
C VAL A 235 6.62 2.34 6.95
N GLY A 236 6.76 1.53 8.00
CA GLY A 236 7.29 1.98 9.28
C GLY A 236 8.70 2.56 9.16
N ASP A 237 9.58 1.89 8.42
CA ASP A 237 10.96 2.31 8.23
C ASP A 237 11.09 3.51 7.28
N LEU A 238 10.25 3.60 6.25
CA LEU A 238 10.10 4.76 5.38
C LEU A 238 9.70 5.99 6.21
N LYS A 239 8.68 5.88 7.06
CA LYS A 239 8.25 6.98 7.94
C LYS A 239 9.38 7.44 8.86
N LYS A 240 10.13 6.51 9.47
CA LYS A 240 11.29 6.83 10.33
C LYS A 240 12.39 7.56 9.56
N ARG A 241 12.81 7.00 8.42
CA ARG A 241 13.93 7.55 7.62
C ARG A 241 13.59 8.88 6.95
N LEU A 242 12.32 9.08 6.58
CA LEU A 242 11.81 10.31 6.00
C LEU A 242 11.36 11.35 7.04
N ARG A 243 11.41 11.02 8.34
CA ARG A 243 10.95 11.85 9.46
C ARG A 243 9.50 12.31 9.30
N LEU A 244 8.65 11.46 8.73
CA LEU A 244 7.22 11.71 8.63
C LEU A 244 6.59 11.48 10.01
N SER A 245 5.91 12.48 10.56
CA SER A 245 5.22 12.31 11.83
C SER A 245 4.10 11.28 11.68
N SER A 246 3.91 10.45 12.70
CA SER A 246 2.84 9.44 12.76
C SER A 246 1.42 10.04 12.91
N SER A 247 1.27 11.35 12.73
CA SER A 247 0.05 12.14 12.99
C SER A 247 -0.56 12.77 11.74
N LEU A 248 -0.18 12.33 10.53
CA LEU A 248 -0.81 12.72 9.27
C LEU A 248 -1.52 11.51 8.67
N ILE A 249 -2.55 11.04 9.37
CA ILE A 249 -3.68 10.27 8.84
C ILE A 249 -4.92 10.79 9.56
#